data_AF-A0A419X3L4-F1
#
_entry.id   AF-A0A419X3L4-F1
#
_cell.length_a   1.000
_cell.length_b   1.000
_cell.length_c   1.000
_cell.angle_alpha   90.00
_cell.angle_beta   90.00
_cell.angle_gamma   90.00
#
_symmetry.space_group_name_H-M   'P 1'
#
loop_
_entity.id
_entity.type
_entity.pdbx_description
1 polymer ?
#
loop_
_entity_poly.entity_id
_entity_poly.type
_entity_poly.pdbx_seq_one_letter_code
_entity_poly.pdbx_strand_id
1 'polypeptide(L)' 'MDLEELLAKKRRGDVALVAEMIGESLNNTGKILRSEEKKKHKEAVAALGKIIANREYLIKGTENSEEETTEK' A
#
# COMPACT_ATOMS: atom_id res chain seq x y z
N MET A 1 -9.86 5.63 -3.51
CA MET A 1 -9.43 4.27 -3.89
C MET A 1 -10.34 3.33 -3.15
N ASP A 2 -11.05 2.47 -3.88
CA ASP A 2 -11.90 1.45 -3.26
C ASP A 2 -11.09 0.22 -2.82
N LEU A 3 -11.74 -0.74 -2.16
CA LEU A 3 -11.08 -1.95 -1.64
C LEU A 3 -10.56 -2.84 -2.78
N GLU A 4 -11.30 -2.95 -3.88
CA GLU A 4 -10.93 -3.80 -5.01
C GLU A 4 -9.67 -3.26 -5.71
N GLU A 5 -9.60 -1.95 -5.94
CA GLU A 5 -8.44 -1.23 -6.46
C GLU A 5 -7.21 -1.40 -5.57
N LEU A 6 -7.39 -1.30 -4.25
CA LEU A 6 -6.30 -1.51 -3.28
C LEU A 6 -5.74 -2.93 -3.37
N LEU A 7 -6.62 -3.93 -3.42
CA LEU A 7 -6.23 -5.32 -3.51
C LEU A 7 -5.59 -5.65 -4.86
N ALA A 8 -6.04 -5.03 -5.96
CA ALA A 8 -5.46 -5.18 -7.29
C ALA A 8 -4.06 -4.54 -7.41
N LYS A 9 -3.85 -3.37 -6.78
CA LYS A 9 -2.54 -2.67 -6.77
C LYS A 9 -1.55 -3.21 -5.75
N LYS A 10 -1.98 -4.11 -4.88
CA LYS A 10 -1.15 -4.71 -3.82
C LYS A 10 0.01 -5.52 -4.42
N ARG A 11 1.23 -5.28 -3.93
CA ARG A 11 2.44 -6.06 -4.24
C ARG A 11 2.75 -7.09 -3.14
N ARG A 12 3.58 -8.10 -3.46
CA ARG A 12 3.96 -9.17 -2.52
C ARG A 12 4.58 -8.64 -1.22
N GLY A 13 5.34 -7.55 -1.29
CA GLY A 13 5.98 -6.92 -0.13
C GLY A 13 5.04 -6.08 0.75
N ASP A 14 3.93 -5.57 0.21
CA ASP A 14 3.04 -4.68 0.95
C ASP A 14 2.39 -5.38 2.14
N VAL A 15 2.12 -6.68 2.03
CA VAL A 15 1.50 -7.45 3.13
C VAL A 15 2.43 -7.52 4.36
N ALA A 16 3.75 -7.58 4.15
CA ALA A 16 4.71 -7.59 5.26
C ALA A 16 4.71 -6.24 5.99
N LEU A 17 4.72 -5.15 5.23
CA LEU A 17 4.65 -3.79 5.79
C LEU A 17 3.33 -3.54 6.54
N VAL A 18 2.20 -4.00 5.98
CA VAL A 18 0.91 -3.93 6.68
C VAL A 18 0.97 -4.71 7.99
N ALA A 19 1.54 -5.92 7.97
CA ALA A 19 1.64 -6.77 9.16
C ALA A 19 2.43 -6.08 10.29
N GLU A 20 3.54 -5.43 9.95
CA GLU A 20 4.32 -4.61 10.89
C GLU A 20 3.51 -3.43 11.43
N MET A 21 2.80 -2.70 10.55
CA MET A 21 2.00 -1.53 10.94
C MET A 21 0.84 -1.85 11.88
N ILE A 22 0.21 -3.02 11.73
CA ILE A 22 -0.95 -3.41 12.54
C ILE A 22 -0.59 -4.37 13.69
N GLY A 23 0.70 -4.68 13.86
CA GLY A 23 1.19 -5.60 14.89
C GLY A 23 0.64 -7.03 14.75
N GLU A 24 0.64 -7.57 13.54
CA GLU A 24 0.14 -8.91 13.22
C GLU A 24 1.20 -9.76 12.50
N SER A 25 0.99 -11.08 12.45
CA SER A 25 1.83 -11.94 11.62
C SER A 25 1.48 -11.80 10.13
N LEU A 26 2.46 -12.05 9.25
CA LEU A 26 2.27 -12.03 7.80
C LEU A 26 1.09 -12.94 7.35
N ASN A 27 1.04 -14.16 7.90
CA ASN A 27 0.00 -15.14 7.59
C ASN A 27 -1.39 -14.67 8.05
N ASN A 28 -1.50 -14.05 9.21
CA ASN A 28 -2.78 -13.53 9.70
C ASN A 28 -3.22 -12.29 8.92
N THR A 29 -2.28 -11.39 8.62
CA THR A 29 -2.52 -10.15 7.86
C THR A 29 -3.12 -10.43 6.48
N GLY A 30 -2.61 -11.43 5.78
CA GLY A 30 -3.19 -11.85 4.50
C GLY A 30 -4.65 -12.30 4.61
N LYS A 31 -5.05 -12.91 5.73
CA LYS A 31 -6.45 -13.28 6.00
C LYS A 31 -7.28 -12.06 6.38
N ILE A 32 -6.73 -11.17 7.22
CA ILE A 32 -7.38 -9.92 7.64
C ILE A 32 -7.73 -9.04 6.44
N LEU A 33 -6.82 -8.89 5.47
CA LEU A 33 -7.06 -8.09 4.27
C LEU A 33 -8.18 -8.63 3.37
N ARG A 34 -8.51 -9.92 3.45
CA ARG A 34 -9.53 -10.57 2.60
C ARG A 34 -10.88 -10.79 3.29
N SER A 35 -10.99 -10.52 4.58
CA SER A 35 -12.14 -10.87 5.40
C SER A 35 -12.58 -9.66 6.20
N GLU A 36 -13.70 -9.08 5.79
CA GLU A 36 -14.25 -7.85 6.37
C GLU A 36 -14.68 -8.03 7.83
N GLU A 37 -15.05 -9.27 8.22
CA GLU A 37 -15.41 -9.57 9.60
C GLU A 37 -14.24 -9.56 10.59
N LYS A 38 -12.98 -9.44 10.13
CA LYS A 38 -11.82 -9.41 11.03
C LYS A 38 -11.73 -8.07 11.76
N LYS A 39 -11.46 -8.14 13.07
CA LYS A 39 -11.34 -6.96 13.96
C LYS A 39 -10.43 -5.86 13.42
N LYS A 40 -9.31 -6.25 12.79
CA LYS A 40 -8.31 -5.32 12.22
C LYS A 40 -8.47 -5.08 10.72
N HIS A 41 -9.57 -5.50 10.09
CA HIS A 41 -9.75 -5.37 8.65
C HIS A 41 -9.63 -3.90 8.19
N LYS A 42 -10.41 -3.00 8.80
CA LYS A 42 -10.38 -1.56 8.48
C LYS A 42 -8.99 -0.95 8.65
N GLU A 43 -8.28 -1.35 9.70
CA GLU A 43 -6.92 -0.88 10.00
C GLU A 43 -5.92 -1.38 8.95
N ALA A 44 -6.00 -2.67 8.59
CA ALA A 44 -5.15 -3.28 7.57
C ALA A 44 -5.37 -2.67 6.18
N VAL A 45 -6.62 -2.41 5.79
CA VAL A 45 -6.96 -1.74 4.53
C VAL A 45 -6.45 -0.30 4.51
N ALA A 46 -6.61 0.44 5.61
CA ALA A 46 -6.08 1.79 5.73
C ALA A 46 -4.53 1.83 5.65
N ALA A 47 -3.85 0.88 6.28
CA ALA A 47 -2.40 0.73 6.20
C ALA A 47 -1.96 0.41 4.77
N LEU A 48 -2.65 -0.53 4.10
CA LEU A 48 -2.38 -0.87 2.71
C LEU A 48 -2.53 0.35 1.78
N GLY A 49 -3.58 1.15 1.98
CA GLY A 49 -3.79 2.38 1.21
C GLY A 49 -2.68 3.40 1.37
N LYS A 50 -2.15 3.59 2.58
CA LYS A 50 -0.99 4.47 2.83
C LYS A 50 0.26 3.98 2.09
N ILE A 51 0.53 2.67 2.14
CA ILE A 51 1.69 2.07 1.46
C ILE A 51 1.61 2.29 -0.05
N ILE A 52 0.44 2.02 -0.65
CA ILE A 52 0.24 2.18 -2.09
C ILE A 52 0.35 3.66 -2.49
N ALA A 53 -0.30 4.57 -1.75
CA ALA A 53 -0.25 6.00 -2.02
C ALA A 53 1.19 6.54 -1.94
N ASN A 54 1.95 6.15 -0.92
CA ASN A 54 3.35 6.57 -0.78
C ASN A 54 4.21 6.05 -1.95
N ARG A 55 4.00 4.81 -2.37
CA ARG A 55 4.72 4.24 -3.51
C ARG A 55 4.38 4.96 -4.80
N GLU A 56 3.11 5.22 -5.07
CA GLU A 56 2.68 5.97 -6.25
C GLU A 56 3.21 7.41 -6.23
N TYR A 57 3.24 8.05 -5.06
CA TYR A 57 3.82 9.36 -4.89
C TYR A 57 5.32 9.38 -5.23
N LEU A 58 6.08 8.39 -4.77
CA LEU A 58 7.51 8.29 -5.09
C LEU A 58 7.75 8.08 -6.59
N ILE A 59 6.94 7.26 -7.26
CA ILE A 59 7.04 7.02 -8.71
C ILE A 59 6.74 8.31 -9.49
N LYS A 60 5.66 9.02 -9.15
CA LYS A 60 5.32 10.30 -9.79
C LYS A 60 6.35 11.38 -9.51
N GLY A 61 6.91 11.40 -8.30
CA GLY A 61 7.97 12.32 -7.90
C GLY A 61 9.25 12.10 -8.70
N THR A 62 9.57 10.86 -9.07
CA THR A 62 10.70 10.55 -9.95
C THR A 62 10.44 10.89 -11.42
N GLU A 63 9.19 10.79 -11.90
CA GLU A 63 8.84 11.14 -13.29
C GLU A 63 8.94 12.66 -13.54
N ASN A 64 8.68 13.51 -12.55
CA ASN A 64 8.80 14.96 -12.69
C ASN A 64 10.24 15.51 -12.54
N SER A 65 11.22 14.68 -12.15
CA SER A 65 12.61 15.13 -11.99
C SER A 65 13.46 15.02 -13.27
N GLU A 66 12.90 14.56 -14.38
CA GLU A 66 13.63 14.41 -15.66
C GLU A 66 13.38 15.54 -16.67
N GLU A 67 12.53 16.54 -16.37
CA GLU A 67 12.23 17.65 -17.31
C GLU A 67 13.06 18.93 -17.11
N GLU A 68 13.95 19.02 -16.11
CA GLU A 68 14.59 20.30 -15.74
C GLU A 68 16.09 20.40 -16.08
N THR A 69 16.59 19.68 -17.09
CA THR A 69 17.98 19.85 -17.57
C THR A 69 18.14 19.83 -19.09
N THR A 70 17.53 20.78 -19.81
CA THR A 70 18.10 21.27 -21.08
C THR A 70 17.50 22.62 -21.48
N GLU A 71 18.04 23.71 -20.92
CA GLU A 71 18.15 24.99 -21.66
C GLU A 71 19.02 25.98 -20.85
N LYS A 72 20.29 26.07 -21.23
CA LYS A 72 21.10 27.29 -21.17
C LYS A 72 22.36 27.16 -22.03
#